data_AF-A0A3D5SHI4-F1
#
_entry.id   AF-A0A3D5SHI4-F1
#
_cell.length_a   1.000
_cell.length_b   1.000
_cell.length_c   1.000
_cell.angle_alpha   90.00
_cell.angle_beta   90.00
_cell.angle_gamma   90.00
#
_symmetry.space_group_name_H-M   'P 1'
#
loop_
_entity.id
_entity.type
_entity.pdbx_description
1 polymer ?
#
loop_
_entity_poly.entity_id
_entity_poly.type
_entity_poly.pdbx_seq_one_letter_code
_entity_poly.pdbx_strand_id
1 'polypeptide(L)'
;MKNKPDFTPEDADLVAFGRHFWLASPRPEDEGTLDATQIILGRNKEENELLKNQIKAGDVFVVPVNFPGPEALIRGKDISEK
;
A
#
# COMPACT_ATOMS: atom_id res chain seq x y z
N MET A 1 7.76 24.41 -7.78
CA MET A 1 7.47 23.14 -7.08
C MET A 1 8.01 22.01 -7.94
N LYS A 2 9.19 21.47 -7.61
CA LYS A 2 9.91 20.52 -8.49
C LYS A 2 9.64 19.04 -8.19
N ASN A 3 9.07 18.75 -7.00
CA ASN A 3 8.86 17.39 -6.49
C ASN A 3 7.40 17.24 -6.00
N LYS A 4 6.41 17.62 -6.81
CA LYS A 4 5.00 17.35 -6.44
C LYS A 4 4.71 15.89 -6.81
N PRO A 5 4.41 15.01 -5.85
CA PRO A 5 4.00 13.65 -6.18
C PRO A 5 2.68 13.69 -6.95
N ASP A 6 2.52 12.77 -7.91
CA ASP A 6 1.31 12.68 -8.72
C ASP A 6 0.25 11.90 -7.93
N PHE A 7 -0.50 12.63 -7.09
CA PHE A 7 -1.55 12.04 -6.27
C PHE A 7 -2.87 12.03 -7.04
N THR A 8 -3.52 10.87 -7.06
CA THR A 8 -4.87 10.70 -7.57
C THR A 8 -5.91 10.77 -6.43
N PRO A 9 -7.17 11.13 -6.68
CA PRO A 9 -8.22 11.11 -5.66
C PRO A 9 -8.34 9.74 -4.96
N GLU A 10 -8.10 8.65 -5.69
CA GLU A 10 -8.12 7.28 -5.15
C GLU A 10 -7.02 7.06 -4.08
N ASP A 11 -5.89 7.76 -4.19
CA ASP A 11 -4.83 7.70 -3.18
C ASP A 11 -5.24 8.44 -1.89
N ALA A 12 -6.13 9.43 -1.99
CA ALA A 12 -6.69 10.12 -0.83
C ALA A 12 -7.67 9.23 -0.06
N ASP A 13 -8.51 8.49 -0.80
CA ASP A 13 -9.44 7.52 -0.22
C ASP A 13 -8.70 6.43 0.56
N LEU A 14 -7.60 5.92 0.00
CA LEU A 14 -6.76 4.92 0.66
C LEU A 14 -6.22 5.39 2.01
N VAL A 15 -5.92 6.69 2.18
CA VAL A 15 -5.43 7.27 3.46
C VAL A 15 -6.54 7.45 4.49
N ALA A 16 -7.81 7.42 4.06
CA ALA A 16 -8.95 7.68 4.94
C ALA A 16 -9.31 6.49 5.85
N PHE A 17 -8.85 5.28 5.54
CA PHE A 17 -9.20 4.06 6.27
C PHE A 17 -8.02 3.12 6.50
N GLY A 18 -8.16 2.21 7.47
CA GLY A 18 -7.11 1.27 7.83
C GLY A 18 -5.99 1.86 8.69
N ARG A 19 -4.90 1.08 8.84
CA ARG A 19 -3.63 1.53 9.43
C ARG A 19 -2.52 1.44 8.40
N HIS A 20 -1.76 2.53 8.29
CA HIS A 20 -0.73 2.68 7.28
C HIS A 20 0.65 2.45 7.88
N PHE A 21 1.42 1.61 7.22
CA PHE A 21 2.84 1.42 7.48
C PHE A 21 3.61 1.74 6.21
N TRP A 22 4.60 2.60 6.32
CA TRP A 22 5.49 2.95 5.22
C TRP A 22 6.84 2.33 5.50
N LEU A 23 7.24 1.38 4.66
CA LEU A 23 8.55 0.77 4.73
C LEU A 23 9.45 1.46 3.69
N ALA A 24 10.36 2.29 4.18
CA ALA A 24 11.40 2.88 3.34
C ALA A 24 12.31 1.75 2.84
N SER A 25 12.34 1.53 1.53
CA SER A 25 13.37 0.71 0.92
C SER A 25 14.45 1.68 0.42
N PRO A 26 15.60 1.80 1.09
CA PRO A 26 16.71 2.53 0.51
C PRO A 26 17.17 1.75 -0.72
N ARG A 27 16.82 2.26 -1.91
CA ARG A 27 17.35 1.74 -3.17
C ARG A 27 18.72 2.40 -3.42
N PRO A 28 19.79 1.62 -3.68
CA PRO A 28 21.13 2.16 -3.88
C PRO A 28 21.22 3.16 -5.05
N GLU A 29 20.41 2.96 -6.10
CA GLU A 29 20.37 3.81 -7.30
C GLU A 29 19.49 5.06 -7.19
N ASP A 30 18.71 5.22 -6.12
CA ASP A 30 17.75 6.31 -5.92
C ASP A 30 18.27 7.34 -4.91
N GLU A 31 19.35 8.07 -5.24
CA GLU A 31 19.71 9.29 -4.50
C GLU A 31 18.62 10.36 -4.71
N GLY A 32 17.61 10.35 -3.84
CA GLY A 32 16.56 11.39 -3.77
C GLY A 32 15.12 10.91 -3.96
N THR A 33 14.91 9.63 -4.29
CA THR A 33 13.60 9.00 -4.46
C THR A 33 13.39 7.94 -3.36
N LEU A 34 12.66 8.30 -2.31
CA LEU A 34 12.19 7.33 -1.31
C LEU A 34 11.03 6.52 -1.93
N ASP A 35 11.36 5.49 -2.71
CA ASP A 35 10.39 4.46 -3.07
C ASP A 35 10.05 3.66 -1.79
N ALA A 36 8.94 4.03 -1.16
CA ALA A 36 8.45 3.38 0.05
C ALA A 36 7.35 2.37 -0.30
N THR A 37 7.45 1.16 0.24
CA THR A 37 6.36 0.18 0.21
C THR A 37 5.30 0.61 1.21
N GLN A 38 4.07 0.75 0.73
CA GLN A 38 2.90 1.05 1.55
C GLN A 38 2.20 -0.24 1.95
N ILE A 39 1.91 -0.39 3.24
CA ILE A 39 1.08 -1.46 3.78
C ILE A 39 -0.13 -0.82 4.44
N ILE A 40 -1.33 -1.27 4.08
CA ILE A 40 -2.59 -0.79 4.65
C ILE A 40 -3.33 -1.97 5.26
N LEU A 41 -3.58 -1.90 6.57
CA LEU A 41 -4.25 -2.95 7.34
C LEU A 41 -5.69 -2.53 7.67
N GLY A 42 -6.68 -3.33 7.29
CA GLY A 42 -8.08 -3.10 7.63
C GLY A 42 -8.34 -3.30 9.12
N ARG A 43 -9.09 -2.39 9.76
CA ARG A 43 -9.36 -2.44 11.21
C ARG A 43 -10.64 -3.21 11.54
N ASN A 44 -11.52 -3.39 10.57
CA ASN A 44 -12.81 -4.06 10.71
C ASN A 44 -13.26 -4.62 9.35
N LYS A 45 -14.39 -5.33 9.34
CA LYS A 45 -14.93 -5.97 8.13
C LYS A 45 -15.25 -4.99 7.01
N GLU A 46 -15.81 -3.82 7.34
CA GLU A 46 -16.17 -2.80 6.34
C GLU A 46 -14.91 -2.28 5.64
N GLU A 47 -13.83 -2.03 6.39
CA GLU A 47 -12.55 -1.61 5.84
C GLU A 47 -11.87 -2.70 5.01
N ASN A 48 -11.98 -3.97 5.40
CA ASN A 48 -11.46 -5.09 4.59
C ASN A 48 -12.11 -5.11 3.20
N GLU A 49 -13.44 -4.95 3.13
CA GLU A 49 -14.16 -4.89 1.85
C GLU A 49 -13.76 -3.66 1.03
N LEU A 50 -13.55 -2.50 1.67
CA LEU A 50 -13.04 -1.30 1.00
C LEU A 50 -11.63 -1.53 0.44
N LEU A 51 -10.73 -2.15 1.20
CA LEU A 51 -9.37 -2.48 0.75
C LEU A 51 -9.40 -3.39 -0.48
N LYS A 52 -10.26 -4.40 -0.47
CA LYS A 52 -10.40 -5.35 -1.56
C LYS A 52 -10.85 -4.70 -2.88
N ASN A 53 -11.70 -3.67 -2.80
CA ASN A 53 -12.16 -2.92 -3.96
C ASN A 53 -11.10 -1.95 -4.52
N GLN A 54 -10.04 -1.66 -3.77
CA GLN A 54 -8.98 -0.72 -4.14
C GLN A 54 -7.70 -1.40 -4.64
N ILE A 55 -7.72 -2.73 -4.80
CA ILE A 55 -6.61 -3.52 -5.33
C ILE A 55 -6.35 -3.13 -6.79
N LYS A 56 -5.11 -2.78 -7.10
CA LYS A 56 -4.61 -2.51 -8.45
C LYS A 56 -3.71 -3.66 -8.92
N ALA A 57 -3.45 -3.72 -10.22
CA ALA A 57 -2.50 -4.69 -10.78
C ALA A 57 -1.10 -4.46 -10.17
N GLY A 58 -0.48 -5.54 -9.70
CA GLY A 58 0.83 -5.50 -9.02
C GLY A 58 0.76 -5.39 -7.49
N ASP A 59 -0.41 -5.11 -6.92
CA ASP A 59 -0.57 -5.15 -5.46
C ASP A 59 -0.57 -6.59 -4.92
N VAL A 60 -0.16 -6.73 -3.66
CA VAL A 60 -0.27 -7.99 -2.92
C VAL A 60 -1.33 -7.85 -1.84
N PHE A 61 -2.26 -8.81 -1.79
CA PHE A 61 -3.32 -8.85 -0.78
C PHE A 61 -3.12 -10.02 0.18
N VAL A 62 -3.06 -9.74 1.48
CA VAL A 62 -2.78 -10.72 2.54
C VAL A 62 -4.02 -10.95 3.36
N VAL A 63 -4.45 -12.22 3.43
CA VAL A 63 -5.66 -12.64 4.14
C VAL A 63 -5.32 -13.77 5.12
N PRO A 64 -5.76 -13.69 6.38
CA PRO A 64 -5.69 -14.82 7.31
C PRO A 64 -6.45 -16.05 6.80
N VAL A 65 -5.79 -17.22 6.75
CA VAL A 65 -6.40 -18.46 6.23
C VAL A 65 -7.18 -19.23 7.29
N ASN A 66 -6.66 -19.29 8.53
CA ASN A 66 -7.15 -20.20 9.58
C ASN A 66 -7.64 -19.49 10.85
N PHE A 67 -7.85 -18.18 10.79
CA PHE A 67 -8.38 -17.41 11.91
C PHE A 67 -9.05 -16.11 11.42
N PRO A 68 -10.04 -15.57 12.14
CA PRO A 68 -10.58 -14.25 11.84
C PRO A 68 -9.55 -13.17 12.15
N GLY A 69 -9.29 -12.27 11.20
CA GLY A 69 -8.31 -11.23 11.40
C GLY A 69 -8.38 -10.11 10.36
N PRO A 70 -7.56 -9.08 10.55
CA PRO A 70 -7.48 -7.98 9.60
C PRO A 70 -6.86 -8.45 8.28
N GLU A 71 -7.32 -7.85 7.18
CA GLU A 71 -6.75 -8.05 5.84
C GLU A 71 -5.79 -6.90 5.53
N ALA A 72 -4.75 -7.17 4.74
CA ALA A 72 -3.75 -6.16 4.39
C ALA A 72 -3.57 -6.02 2.88
N LEU A 73 -3.52 -4.79 2.41
CA LEU A 73 -3.09 -4.41 1.07
C LEU A 73 -1.63 -3.94 1.12
N ILE A 74 -0.77 -4.53 0.30
CA ILE A 74 0.63 -4.14 0.15
C ILE A 74 0.80 -3.59 -1.26
N ARG A 75 1.18 -2.32 -1.34
CA ARG A 75 1.47 -1.61 -2.58
C ARG A 75 2.92 -1.17 -2.59
N GLY A 76 3.67 -1.62 -3.58
CA GLY A 76 5.07 -1.30 -3.77
C GLY A 76 5.50 -1.67 -5.18
N LYS A 77 6.77 -1.43 -5.51
CA LYS A 77 7.35 -1.89 -6.77
C LYS A 77 7.91 -3.29 -6.61
N ASP A 78 7.84 -4.09 -7.67
CA ASP A 78 8.49 -5.39 -7.72
C ASP A 78 10.01 -5.22 -7.51
N ILE A 79 10.60 -6.09 -6.69
CA ILE A 79 12.05 -6.13 -6.45
C ILE A 79 12.77 -6.97 -7.53
N SER A 80 12.02 -7.64 -8.41
CA SER A 80 12.54 -8.47 -9.49
C SER A 80 12.72 -7.73 -10.82
N GLU A 81 12.13 -6.53 -10.97
CA GLU A 81 12.42 -5.65 -12.10
C GLU A 81 13.78 -4.96 -11.88
N LYS A 82 14.79 -5.50 -12.56
CA LYS A 82 16.12 -4.91 -12.75
C LYS A 82 16.15 -3.99 -13.95
#